data_AF-A0A1B6DEW9-F1
#
_entry.id   AF-A0A1B6DEW9-F1
#
_cell.length_a   1.000
_cell.length_b   1.000
_cell.length_c   1.000
_cell.angle_alpha   90.00
_cell.angle_beta   90.00
_cell.angle_gamma   90.00
#
_symmetry.space_group_name_H-M   'P 1'
#
loop_
_entity.id
_entity.type
_entity.pdbx_description
1 polymer ?
#
loop_
_entity_poly.entity_id
_entity_poly.type
_entity_poly.pdbx_seq_one_letter_code
_entity_poly.pdbx_strand_id
1 'polypeptide(L)'
;MNNDIDERGIRSLARLRNTMKLTSLRINGNPIGAKGGKYLGFLLLHNNSLRSLDVSQSDQTIESLVYLTAVLQYENNTLEKLNLSRVLGQWYYTLLSDHVAQKLSKMFSTNTSLKEVHLEKLFLTDHDIEILVYGLMYNNTLEVLNLSCNQIGDYGIECLSEYLGKGPPLKKLMIHHNHIGNTGARAFSFKYPSSKIEYLDISENRLTEEGILDILNTLRKPYPIKYLFIRGNKLGFQSRKVIYRMILSGELEEGKIDIKVYKKTKKVDEKYINVFESAVDFPTILSCDGMYALYVDKNELSLPE
;
A
#
# COMPACT_ATOMS: atom_id res chain seq x y z
N MET A 1 -11.89 -7.32 -16.46
CA MET A 1 -11.90 -5.86 -16.18
C MET A 1 -12.46 -5.18 -17.41
N ASN A 2 -13.05 -3.99 -17.29
CA ASN A 2 -13.55 -3.19 -18.42
C ASN A 2 -14.51 -3.95 -19.35
N ASN A 3 -15.50 -4.63 -18.76
CA ASN A 3 -16.45 -5.48 -19.49
C ASN A 3 -17.87 -4.86 -19.50
N ASP A 4 -17.99 -3.55 -19.23
CA ASP A 4 -19.27 -2.82 -19.11
C ASP A 4 -20.28 -3.49 -18.15
N ILE A 5 -19.78 -4.13 -17.09
CA ILE A 5 -20.64 -4.73 -16.06
C ILE A 5 -21.23 -3.62 -15.19
N ASP A 6 -22.44 -3.19 -15.53
CA ASP A 6 -23.15 -2.15 -14.80
C ASP A 6 -23.96 -2.65 -13.59
N GLU A 7 -24.72 -1.75 -12.95
CA GLU A 7 -25.59 -2.08 -11.81
C GLU A 7 -26.55 -3.27 -12.08
N ARG A 8 -26.98 -3.50 -13.32
CA ARG A 8 -27.89 -4.60 -13.70
C ARG A 8 -27.14 -5.93 -13.75
N GLY A 9 -25.89 -5.91 -14.21
CA GLY A 9 -24.99 -7.07 -14.16
C GLY A 9 -24.76 -7.51 -12.71
N ILE A 10 -24.41 -6.56 -11.85
CA ILE A 10 -24.22 -6.83 -10.41
C ILE A 10 -25.51 -7.31 -9.74
N ARG A 11 -26.67 -6.72 -10.07
CA ARG A 11 -27.97 -7.20 -9.58
C ARG A 11 -28.23 -8.66 -9.96
N SER A 12 -27.85 -9.05 -11.17
CA SER A 12 -28.01 -10.43 -11.65
C SER A 12 -27.11 -11.39 -10.88
N LEU A 13 -25.86 -11.00 -10.61
CA LEU A 13 -24.95 -11.75 -9.73
C LEU A 13 -25.53 -11.90 -8.31
N ALA A 14 -26.07 -10.82 -7.74
CA ALA A 14 -26.67 -10.84 -6.40
C ALA A 14 -27.88 -11.79 -6.28
N ARG A 15 -28.61 -12.07 -7.38
CA ARG A 15 -29.67 -13.10 -7.40
C ARG A 15 -29.11 -14.51 -7.24
N LEU A 16 -27.88 -14.75 -7.63
CA LEU A 16 -27.19 -16.03 -7.51
C LEU A 16 -26.52 -16.24 -6.15
N ARG A 17 -26.64 -15.31 -5.18
CA ARG A 17 -25.91 -15.33 -3.89
C ARG A 17 -25.92 -16.66 -3.14
N ASN A 18 -27.02 -17.43 -3.23
CA ASN A 18 -27.16 -18.73 -2.55
C ASN A 18 -26.55 -19.90 -3.34
N THR A 19 -26.47 -19.79 -4.67
CA THR A 19 -26.02 -20.87 -5.56
C THR A 19 -24.60 -20.64 -6.08
N MET A 20 -24.14 -19.39 -6.12
CA MET A 20 -22.81 -19.01 -6.55
C MET A 20 -21.75 -19.64 -5.64
N LYS A 21 -20.78 -20.33 -6.25
CA LYS A 21 -19.65 -20.98 -5.56
C LYS A 21 -18.30 -20.31 -5.84
N LEU A 22 -18.32 -19.14 -6.47
CA LEU A 22 -17.10 -18.39 -6.74
C LEU A 22 -16.40 -18.06 -5.42
N THR A 23 -15.08 -18.21 -5.43
CA THR A 23 -14.18 -17.83 -4.33
C THR A 23 -13.52 -16.49 -4.58
N SER A 24 -13.42 -16.05 -5.83
CA SER A 24 -12.88 -14.75 -6.22
C SER A 24 -13.80 -14.07 -7.23
N LEU A 25 -14.09 -12.79 -7.00
CA LEU A 25 -14.87 -11.95 -7.90
C LEU A 25 -14.09 -10.67 -8.15
N ARG A 26 -13.56 -10.54 -9.36
CA ARG A 26 -12.85 -9.35 -9.83
C ARG A 26 -13.68 -8.63 -10.89
N ILE A 27 -14.25 -7.50 -10.50
CA ILE A 27 -15.09 -6.63 -11.33
C ILE A 27 -14.53 -5.21 -11.40
N ASN A 28 -13.24 -5.04 -11.12
CA ASN A 28 -12.57 -3.76 -11.23
C ASN A 28 -12.63 -3.17 -12.64
N GLY A 29 -12.68 -1.83 -12.73
CA GLY A 29 -12.79 -1.11 -13.99
C GLY A 29 -14.16 -1.20 -14.65
N ASN A 30 -15.25 -1.43 -13.90
CA ASN A 30 -16.60 -1.50 -14.47
C ASN A 30 -17.52 -0.38 -13.92
N PRO A 31 -18.56 0.03 -14.67
CA PRO A 31 -19.48 1.09 -14.26
C PRO A 31 -20.59 0.56 -13.32
N ILE A 32 -20.22 0.00 -12.17
CA ILE A 32 -21.16 -0.62 -11.23
C ILE A 32 -22.15 0.39 -10.60
N GLY A 33 -21.79 1.66 -10.51
CA GLY A 33 -22.56 2.74 -9.90
C GLY A 33 -22.87 2.56 -8.41
N ALA A 34 -23.62 3.51 -7.84
CA ALA A 34 -24.03 3.47 -6.44
C ALA A 34 -24.88 2.23 -6.11
N LYS A 35 -25.83 1.86 -6.99
CA LYS A 35 -26.68 0.67 -6.79
C LYS A 35 -25.90 -0.63 -6.92
N GLY A 36 -24.82 -0.68 -7.71
CA GLY A 36 -23.92 -1.83 -7.76
C GLY A 36 -23.36 -2.16 -6.39
N GLY A 37 -22.89 -1.16 -5.64
CA GLY A 37 -22.45 -1.33 -4.25
C GLY A 37 -23.50 -1.96 -3.34
N LYS A 38 -24.75 -1.48 -3.43
CA LYS A 38 -25.88 -2.07 -2.70
C LYS A 38 -26.11 -3.53 -3.07
N TYR A 39 -26.07 -3.87 -4.36
CA TYR A 39 -26.26 -5.25 -4.82
C TYR A 39 -25.08 -6.16 -4.42
N LEU A 40 -23.85 -5.64 -4.37
CA LEU A 40 -22.70 -6.36 -3.82
C LEU A 40 -22.84 -6.60 -2.31
N GLY A 41 -23.32 -5.61 -1.55
CA GLY A 41 -23.66 -5.80 -0.15
C GLY A 41 -24.68 -6.93 0.03
N PHE A 42 -25.74 -6.95 -0.79
CA PHE A 42 -26.74 -8.03 -0.76
C PHE A 42 -26.18 -9.40 -1.16
N LEU A 43 -25.24 -9.44 -2.10
CA LEU A 43 -24.50 -10.64 -2.46
C LEU A 43 -23.71 -11.17 -1.27
N LEU A 44 -22.89 -10.32 -0.64
CA LEU A 44 -22.05 -10.68 0.51
C LEU A 44 -22.86 -11.05 1.75
N LEU A 45 -24.06 -10.48 1.93
CA LEU A 45 -24.93 -10.77 3.07
C LEU A 45 -25.30 -12.26 3.18
N HIS A 46 -25.38 -12.97 2.05
CA HIS A 46 -25.81 -14.38 2.02
C HIS A 46 -24.77 -15.31 1.42
N ASN A 47 -23.82 -14.79 0.64
CA ASN A 47 -22.79 -15.60 0.01
C ASN A 47 -21.61 -15.81 0.94
N ASN A 48 -21.42 -17.07 1.33
CA ASN A 48 -20.33 -17.49 2.21
C ASN A 48 -19.21 -18.24 1.47
N SER A 49 -19.24 -18.27 0.13
CA SER A 49 -18.19 -18.89 -0.69
C SER A 49 -17.10 -17.90 -1.11
N LEU A 50 -17.45 -16.62 -1.25
CA LEU A 50 -16.51 -15.61 -1.71
C LEU A 50 -15.43 -15.37 -0.65
N ARG A 51 -14.18 -15.33 -1.11
CA ARG A 51 -12.98 -15.08 -0.31
C ARG A 51 -12.24 -13.84 -0.77
N SER A 52 -12.39 -13.46 -2.05
CA SER A 52 -11.77 -12.25 -2.60
C SER A 52 -12.79 -11.45 -3.41
N LEU A 53 -12.87 -10.15 -3.14
CA LEU A 53 -13.67 -9.19 -3.88
C LEU A 53 -12.80 -8.00 -4.30
N ASP A 54 -12.73 -7.77 -5.60
CA ASP A 54 -12.08 -6.60 -6.17
C ASP A 54 -13.09 -5.78 -6.98
N VAL A 55 -13.40 -4.61 -6.45
CA VAL A 55 -14.34 -3.63 -7.01
C VAL A 55 -13.64 -2.32 -7.38
N SER A 56 -12.31 -2.32 -7.32
CA SER A 56 -11.48 -1.12 -7.51
C SER A 56 -11.61 -0.51 -8.90
N GLN A 57 -11.15 0.72 -9.07
CA GLN A 57 -11.13 1.40 -10.38
C GLN A 57 -12.52 1.49 -11.06
N SER A 58 -13.59 1.29 -10.30
CA SER A 58 -14.97 1.37 -10.77
C SER A 58 -15.55 2.73 -10.42
N ASP A 59 -16.72 3.07 -10.96
CA ASP A 59 -17.47 4.28 -10.59
C ASP A 59 -18.18 4.15 -9.22
N GLN A 60 -17.52 3.48 -8.27
CA GLN A 60 -18.04 3.33 -6.91
C GLN A 60 -18.22 4.70 -6.26
N THR A 61 -19.29 4.83 -5.48
CA THR A 61 -19.56 6.01 -4.65
C THR A 61 -19.35 5.69 -3.17
N ILE A 62 -19.41 6.71 -2.33
CA ILE A 62 -19.38 6.52 -0.87
C ILE A 62 -20.58 5.70 -0.38
N GLU A 63 -21.74 5.83 -1.02
CA GLU A 63 -22.90 4.99 -0.72
C GLU A 63 -22.57 3.50 -0.92
N SER A 64 -21.87 3.18 -2.02
CA SER A 64 -21.37 1.81 -2.29
C SER A 64 -20.46 1.31 -1.17
N LEU A 65 -19.50 2.13 -0.73
CA LEU A 65 -18.60 1.78 0.38
C LEU A 65 -19.36 1.54 1.69
N VAL A 66 -20.38 2.35 1.99
CA VAL A 66 -21.19 2.19 3.19
C VAL A 66 -21.91 0.85 3.21
N TYR A 67 -22.50 0.40 2.10
CA TYR A 67 -23.13 -0.92 2.04
C TYR A 67 -22.11 -2.05 2.25
N LEU A 68 -20.96 -1.98 1.57
CA LEU A 68 -19.92 -3.03 1.66
C LEU A 68 -19.35 -3.13 3.07
N THR A 69 -18.94 -1.99 3.65
CA THR A 69 -18.38 -1.95 5.01
C THR A 69 -19.39 -2.38 6.06
N ALA A 70 -20.67 -2.00 5.95
CA ALA A 70 -21.71 -2.43 6.89
C ALA A 70 -21.90 -3.95 6.87
N VAL A 71 -21.98 -4.57 5.70
CA VAL A 71 -22.14 -6.03 5.61
C VAL A 71 -20.90 -6.76 6.14
N LEU A 72 -19.70 -6.27 5.86
CA LEU A 72 -18.46 -6.84 6.40
C LEU A 72 -18.27 -6.62 7.90
N GLN A 73 -18.89 -5.57 8.45
CA GLN A 73 -18.89 -5.27 9.88
C GLN A 73 -19.78 -6.26 10.66
N TYR A 74 -20.97 -6.57 10.13
CA TYR A 74 -22.01 -7.23 10.92
C TYR A 74 -22.33 -8.67 10.50
N GLU A 75 -22.09 -9.04 9.24
CA GLU A 75 -22.72 -10.24 8.65
C GLU A 75 -21.73 -11.15 7.94
N ASN A 76 -20.81 -10.60 7.15
CA ASN A 76 -19.86 -11.41 6.37
C ASN A 76 -18.48 -11.48 7.04
N ASN A 77 -18.19 -12.66 7.58
CA ASN A 77 -16.89 -13.05 8.14
C ASN A 77 -16.21 -14.13 7.30
N THR A 78 -16.48 -14.16 6.00
CA THR A 78 -15.90 -15.14 5.08
C THR A 78 -14.96 -14.52 4.08
N LEU A 79 -15.14 -13.23 3.76
CA LEU A 79 -14.26 -12.51 2.84
C LEU A 79 -12.89 -12.31 3.48
N GLU A 80 -11.84 -12.69 2.77
CA GLU A 80 -10.44 -12.59 3.22
C GLU A 80 -9.68 -11.46 2.53
N LYS A 81 -10.04 -11.14 1.29
CA LYS A 81 -9.39 -10.10 0.48
C LYS A 81 -10.40 -9.11 -0.06
N LEU A 82 -10.14 -7.83 0.14
CA LEU A 82 -11.02 -6.76 -0.29
C LEU A 82 -10.22 -5.63 -0.93
N ASN A 83 -10.57 -5.27 -2.16
CA ASN A 83 -10.03 -4.10 -2.82
C ASN A 83 -11.12 -3.07 -3.09
N LEU A 84 -11.04 -1.94 -2.35
CA LEU A 84 -11.93 -0.78 -2.45
C LEU A 84 -11.24 0.43 -3.09
N SER A 85 -10.04 0.25 -3.66
CA SER A 85 -9.21 1.32 -4.19
C SER A 85 -9.95 2.14 -5.26
N ARG A 86 -9.77 3.46 -5.20
CA ARG A 86 -10.38 4.48 -6.07
C ARG A 86 -11.92 4.47 -6.03
N VAL A 87 -12.45 5.35 -5.19
CA VAL A 87 -13.86 5.71 -5.17
C VAL A 87 -14.03 7.08 -5.82
N LEU A 88 -15.06 7.23 -6.67
CA LEU A 88 -15.37 8.52 -7.25
C LEU A 88 -16.03 9.40 -6.18
N GLY A 89 -15.30 10.41 -5.72
CA GLY A 89 -15.88 11.55 -5.02
C GLY A 89 -16.63 12.44 -6.02
N GLN A 90 -17.75 13.03 -5.60
CA GLN A 90 -18.20 14.25 -6.28
C GLN A 90 -17.06 15.27 -6.10
N TRP A 91 -16.65 15.92 -7.19
CA TRP A 91 -15.37 16.65 -7.37
C TRP A 91 -15.07 17.81 -6.40
N TYR A 92 -15.79 17.94 -5.28
CA TYR A 92 -15.86 19.15 -4.48
C TYR A 92 -15.60 19.04 -2.96
N TYR A 93 -15.38 17.87 -2.33
CA TYR A 93 -15.26 17.84 -0.85
C TYR A 93 -14.23 16.87 -0.26
N THR A 94 -13.31 17.42 0.54
CA THR A 94 -12.41 16.72 1.48
C THR A 94 -13.15 16.09 2.67
N LEU A 95 -14.32 16.62 3.05
CA LEU A 95 -15.21 16.11 4.12
C LEU A 95 -15.73 14.67 3.90
N LEU A 96 -15.46 14.07 2.74
CA LEU A 96 -15.88 12.73 2.40
C LEU A 96 -14.90 11.66 2.90
N SER A 97 -13.60 11.99 3.07
CA SER A 97 -12.60 11.03 3.53
C SER A 97 -12.85 10.60 4.98
N ASP A 98 -13.16 11.55 5.88
CA ASP A 98 -13.44 11.25 7.29
C ASP A 98 -14.59 10.24 7.45
N HIS A 99 -15.63 10.37 6.62
CA HIS A 99 -16.75 9.43 6.63
C HIS A 99 -16.31 8.03 6.18
N VAL A 100 -15.49 7.95 5.14
CA VAL A 100 -14.90 6.69 4.65
C VAL A 100 -14.01 6.07 5.73
N ALA A 101 -13.13 6.85 6.35
CA ALA A 101 -12.25 6.42 7.43
C ALA A 101 -13.04 5.88 8.63
N GLN A 102 -14.11 6.57 9.06
CA GLN A 102 -14.97 6.10 10.15
C GLN A 102 -15.66 4.77 9.84
N LYS A 103 -16.12 4.58 8.59
CA LYS A 103 -16.78 3.34 8.17
C LYS A 103 -15.80 2.17 8.11
N LEU A 104 -14.62 2.41 7.54
CA LEU A 104 -13.54 1.43 7.51
C LEU A 104 -13.05 1.07 8.92
N SER A 105 -12.87 2.07 9.80
CA SER A 105 -12.48 1.87 11.20
C SER A 105 -13.46 0.96 11.95
N LYS A 106 -14.77 1.22 11.82
CA LYS A 106 -15.82 0.37 12.41
C LYS A 106 -15.83 -1.05 11.84
N MET A 107 -15.58 -1.19 10.54
CA MET A 107 -15.47 -2.51 9.90
C MET A 107 -14.24 -3.25 10.42
N PHE A 108 -13.07 -2.61 10.50
CA PHE A 108 -11.85 -3.23 11.00
C PHE A 108 -11.97 -3.69 12.46
N SER A 109 -12.67 -2.94 13.31
CA SER A 109 -12.78 -3.28 14.74
C SER A 109 -13.62 -4.51 15.06
N THR A 110 -14.38 -5.03 14.08
CA THR A 110 -15.31 -6.15 14.28
C THR A 110 -15.12 -7.26 13.27
N ASN A 111 -14.60 -6.97 12.08
CA ASN A 111 -14.34 -7.99 11.08
C ASN A 111 -13.19 -8.92 11.52
N THR A 112 -13.45 -10.22 11.45
CA THR A 112 -12.54 -11.29 11.92
C THR A 112 -12.04 -12.17 10.79
N SER A 113 -12.20 -11.77 9.53
CA SER A 113 -11.89 -12.60 8.37
C SER A 113 -10.94 -11.97 7.36
N LEU A 114 -10.96 -10.64 7.24
CA LEU A 114 -10.15 -9.90 6.29
C LEU A 114 -8.67 -9.98 6.66
N LYS A 115 -7.90 -10.52 5.72
CA LYS A 115 -6.44 -10.64 5.79
C LYS A 115 -5.74 -9.63 4.88
N GLU A 116 -6.41 -9.15 3.84
CA GLU A 116 -5.82 -8.27 2.83
C GLU A 116 -6.82 -7.19 2.41
N VAL A 117 -6.46 -5.92 2.63
CA VAL A 117 -7.31 -4.78 2.29
C VAL A 117 -6.53 -3.72 1.52
N HIS A 118 -7.09 -3.28 0.39
CA HIS A 118 -6.55 -2.24 -0.47
C HIS A 118 -7.45 -1.01 -0.48
N LEU A 119 -6.86 0.14 -0.17
CA LEU A 119 -7.50 1.44 0.08
C LEU A 119 -6.76 2.56 -0.66
N GLU A 120 -6.26 2.28 -1.86
CA GLU A 120 -5.50 3.25 -2.64
C GLU A 120 -6.41 4.32 -3.23
N LYS A 121 -5.90 5.53 -3.42
CA LYS A 121 -6.63 6.62 -4.13
C LYS A 121 -7.99 6.94 -3.49
N LEU A 122 -8.04 6.95 -2.16
CA LEU A 122 -9.22 7.32 -1.37
C LEU A 122 -9.12 8.74 -0.79
N PHE A 123 -8.04 9.46 -1.10
CA PHE A 123 -7.75 10.79 -0.58
C PHE A 123 -7.60 10.83 0.95
N LEU A 124 -7.23 9.70 1.58
CA LEU A 124 -7.06 9.62 3.03
C LEU A 124 -5.92 10.53 3.48
N THR A 125 -6.21 11.37 4.47
CA THR A 125 -5.29 12.29 5.11
C THR A 125 -4.72 11.69 6.40
N ASP A 126 -3.83 12.45 7.04
CA ASP A 126 -3.31 12.13 8.37
C ASP A 126 -4.39 11.87 9.43
N HIS A 127 -5.45 12.68 9.46
CA HIS A 127 -6.56 12.50 10.40
C HIS A 127 -7.39 11.23 10.08
N ASP A 128 -7.58 10.93 8.80
CA ASP A 128 -8.25 9.69 8.38
C ASP A 128 -7.50 8.45 8.86
N ILE A 129 -6.16 8.48 8.81
CA ILE A 129 -5.33 7.39 9.27
C ILE A 129 -5.42 7.21 10.78
N GLU A 130 -5.43 8.30 11.55
CA GLU A 130 -5.70 8.26 13.00
C GLU A 130 -7.03 7.55 13.29
N ILE A 131 -8.10 7.91 12.57
CA ILE A 131 -9.43 7.27 12.68
C ILE A 131 -9.36 5.78 12.33
N LEU A 132 -8.69 5.42 11.24
CA LEU A 132 -8.53 4.04 10.79
C LEU A 132 -7.78 3.19 11.82
N VAL A 133 -6.72 3.74 12.41
CA VAL A 133 -5.92 3.07 13.44
C VAL A 133 -6.76 2.69 14.65
N TYR A 134 -7.69 3.53 15.10
CA TYR A 134 -8.59 3.16 16.22
C TYR A 134 -9.35 1.84 15.97
N GLY A 135 -9.74 1.57 14.72
CA GLY A 135 -10.40 0.33 14.34
C GLY A 135 -9.42 -0.84 14.27
N LEU A 136 -8.29 -0.63 13.59
CA LEU A 136 -7.23 -1.62 13.42
C LEU A 136 -6.67 -2.15 14.73
N MET A 137 -6.71 -1.35 15.80
CA MET A 137 -6.28 -1.72 17.14
C MET A 137 -7.03 -2.92 17.73
N TYR A 138 -8.26 -3.20 17.27
CA TYR A 138 -9.05 -4.36 17.67
C TYR A 138 -8.97 -5.50 16.64
N ASN A 139 -8.38 -5.24 15.47
CA ASN A 139 -8.25 -6.23 14.41
C ASN A 139 -7.04 -7.15 14.67
N ASN A 140 -7.29 -8.45 14.64
CA ASN A 140 -6.27 -9.49 14.85
C ASN A 140 -6.12 -10.44 13.65
N THR A 141 -6.59 -10.04 12.46
CA THR A 141 -6.56 -10.89 11.25
C THR A 141 -5.88 -10.26 10.04
N LEU A 142 -5.78 -8.92 9.99
CA LEU A 142 -5.24 -8.20 8.83
C LEU A 142 -3.72 -8.38 8.70
N GLU A 143 -3.28 -9.00 7.61
CA GLU A 143 -1.88 -9.27 7.30
C GLU A 143 -1.31 -8.33 6.22
N VAL A 144 -2.17 -7.78 5.36
CA VAL A 144 -1.79 -6.90 4.25
C VAL A 144 -2.69 -5.67 4.22
N LEU A 145 -2.06 -4.49 4.23
CA LEU A 145 -2.74 -3.21 4.12
C LEU A 145 -2.05 -2.34 3.07
N ASN A 146 -2.81 -1.96 2.04
CA ASN A 146 -2.35 -1.02 1.02
C ASN A 146 -3.09 0.31 1.15
N LEU A 147 -2.34 1.37 1.47
CA LEU A 147 -2.76 2.76 1.66
C LEU A 147 -2.05 3.70 0.67
N SER A 148 -1.54 3.16 -0.43
CA SER A 148 -0.76 3.91 -1.39
C SER A 148 -1.60 4.93 -2.17
N CYS A 149 -0.96 5.95 -2.74
CA CYS A 149 -1.63 7.02 -3.49
C CYS A 149 -2.73 7.74 -2.67
N ASN A 150 -2.45 8.06 -1.40
CA ASN A 150 -3.31 8.89 -0.55
C ASN A 150 -2.58 10.21 -0.20
N GLN A 151 -3.03 10.93 0.83
CA GLN A 151 -2.46 12.20 1.29
C GLN A 151 -1.84 12.06 2.69
N ILE A 152 -1.21 10.91 2.95
CA ILE A 152 -0.63 10.58 4.27
C ILE A 152 0.72 11.29 4.41
N GLY A 153 0.85 12.13 5.43
CA GLY A 153 2.08 12.81 5.85
C GLY A 153 2.74 12.15 7.05
N ASP A 154 3.56 12.93 7.76
CA ASP A 154 4.34 12.48 8.91
C ASP A 154 3.46 12.02 10.09
N TYR A 155 2.35 12.71 10.34
CA TYR A 155 1.47 12.39 11.46
C TYR A 155 0.72 11.08 11.23
N GLY A 156 0.19 10.84 10.03
CA GLY A 156 -0.53 9.60 9.73
C GLY A 156 0.37 8.37 9.83
N ILE A 157 1.62 8.46 9.34
CA ILE A 157 2.56 7.35 9.51
C ILE A 157 3.02 7.18 10.96
N GLU A 158 3.09 8.25 11.77
CA GLU A 158 3.34 8.16 13.20
C GLU A 158 2.21 7.37 13.91
N CYS A 159 0.94 7.68 13.63
CA CYS A 159 -0.20 6.92 14.13
C CYS A 159 -0.14 5.45 13.74
N LEU A 160 0.16 5.14 12.47
CA LEU A 160 0.35 3.77 12.01
C LEU A 160 1.53 3.10 12.72
N SER A 161 2.62 3.82 12.95
CA SER A 161 3.82 3.30 13.61
C SER A 161 3.54 2.94 15.07
N GLU A 162 2.75 3.74 15.79
CA GLU A 162 2.29 3.40 17.14
C GLU A 162 1.46 2.12 17.16
N TYR A 163 0.57 1.93 16.16
CA TYR A 163 -0.16 0.67 15.98
C TYR A 163 0.78 -0.52 15.70
N LEU A 164 1.72 -0.36 14.76
CA LEU A 164 2.72 -1.38 14.43
C LEU A 164 3.57 -1.78 15.64
N GLY A 165 3.88 -0.80 16.51
CA GLY A 165 4.63 -1.02 17.75
C GLY A 165 3.94 -1.96 18.75
N LYS A 166 2.64 -2.23 18.58
CA LYS A 166 1.87 -3.20 19.40
C LYS A 166 1.95 -4.64 18.87
N GLY A 167 2.70 -4.88 17.81
CA GLY A 167 2.88 -6.21 17.23
C GLY A 167 1.62 -6.82 16.58
N PRO A 168 0.81 -6.06 15.80
CA PRO A 168 -0.34 -6.60 15.10
C PRO A 168 0.08 -7.71 14.11
N PRO A 169 -0.86 -8.52 13.58
CA PRO A 169 -0.54 -9.53 12.57
C PRO A 169 -0.09 -8.96 11.22
N LEU A 170 -0.10 -7.63 11.06
CA LEU A 170 0.24 -6.95 9.81
C LEU A 170 1.69 -7.25 9.39
N LYS A 171 1.85 -7.86 8.22
CA LYS A 171 3.14 -8.25 7.61
C LYS A 171 3.51 -7.39 6.42
N LYS A 172 2.53 -6.87 5.68
CA LYS A 172 2.76 -6.07 4.48
C LYS A 172 2.06 -4.72 4.59
N LEU A 173 2.85 -3.66 4.51
CA LEU A 173 2.37 -2.29 4.47
C LEU A 173 2.86 -1.61 3.19
N MET A 174 1.91 -1.16 2.37
CA MET A 174 2.17 -0.37 1.18
C MET A 174 1.62 1.03 1.40
N ILE A 175 2.49 2.04 1.32
CA ILE A 175 2.22 3.46 1.56
C ILE A 175 2.94 4.31 0.50
N HIS A 176 3.18 3.76 -0.69
CA HIS A 176 3.87 4.48 -1.75
C HIS A 176 3.04 5.64 -2.31
N HIS A 177 3.67 6.63 -2.94
CA HIS A 177 2.97 7.82 -3.47
C HIS A 177 2.12 8.54 -2.40
N ASN A 178 2.73 8.85 -1.26
CA ASN A 178 2.14 9.66 -0.20
C ASN A 178 3.02 10.91 0.05
N HIS A 179 2.92 11.53 1.22
CA HIS A 179 3.60 12.78 1.59
C HIS A 179 4.51 12.63 2.81
N ILE A 180 4.96 11.41 3.09
CA ILE A 180 5.76 11.08 4.29
C ILE A 180 7.16 11.67 4.15
N GLY A 181 7.61 12.38 5.19
CA GLY A 181 8.93 12.98 5.32
C GLY A 181 9.78 12.29 6.39
N ASN A 182 10.89 12.96 6.76
CA ASN A 182 11.88 12.39 7.67
C ASN A 182 11.34 12.14 9.08
N THR A 183 10.44 13.01 9.57
CA THR A 183 9.85 12.87 10.91
C THR A 183 9.04 11.58 11.00
N GLY A 184 8.22 11.31 9.98
CA GLY A 184 7.43 10.09 9.89
C GLY A 184 8.29 8.83 9.73
N ALA A 185 9.34 8.88 8.89
CA ALA A 185 10.29 7.78 8.76
C ALA A 185 11.02 7.47 10.08
N ARG A 186 11.37 8.48 10.86
CA ARG A 186 11.95 8.33 12.19
C ARG A 186 10.97 7.71 13.18
N ALA A 187 9.71 8.16 13.21
CA ALA A 187 8.68 7.57 14.05
C ALA A 187 8.49 6.08 13.73
N PHE A 188 8.44 5.74 12.43
CA PHE A 188 8.41 4.36 11.97
C PHE A 188 9.63 3.56 12.43
N SER A 189 10.84 4.10 12.27
CA SER A 189 12.07 3.39 12.61
C SER A 189 12.19 3.08 14.10
N PHE A 190 11.60 3.89 14.98
CA PHE A 190 11.54 3.60 16.42
C PHE A 190 10.59 2.45 16.79
N LYS A 191 9.49 2.27 16.04
CA LYS A 191 8.45 1.29 16.37
C LYS A 191 8.59 -0.02 15.61
N TYR A 192 9.22 0.02 14.44
CA TYR A 192 9.46 -1.14 13.59
C TYR A 192 10.05 -2.37 14.31
N PRO A 193 11.00 -2.25 15.27
CA PRO A 193 11.52 -3.40 16.01
C PRO A 193 10.48 -4.26 16.73
N SER A 194 9.34 -3.68 17.11
CA SER A 194 8.23 -4.38 17.75
C SER A 194 7.14 -4.83 16.77
N SER A 195 7.30 -4.50 15.49
CA SER A 195 6.36 -4.84 14.43
C SER A 195 6.63 -6.23 13.84
N LYS A 196 5.69 -6.72 13.02
CA LYS A 196 5.83 -7.96 12.22
C LYS A 196 6.01 -7.67 10.72
N ILE A 197 6.35 -6.44 10.36
CA ILE A 197 6.43 -6.01 8.96
C ILE A 197 7.59 -6.72 8.25
N GLU A 198 7.24 -7.49 7.23
CA GLU A 198 8.16 -8.18 6.33
C GLU A 198 8.24 -7.49 4.96
N TYR A 199 7.22 -6.73 4.58
CA TYR A 199 7.15 -6.00 3.32
C TYR A 199 6.77 -4.56 3.61
N LEU A 200 7.67 -3.64 3.29
CA LEU A 200 7.43 -2.20 3.37
C LEU A 200 7.62 -1.58 2.00
N ASP A 201 6.58 -0.96 1.48
CA ASP A 201 6.69 -0.06 0.34
C ASP A 201 6.39 1.38 0.76
N ILE A 202 7.44 2.18 0.85
CA ILE A 202 7.40 3.62 1.17
C ILE A 202 8.01 4.43 0.01
N SER A 203 8.02 3.85 -1.19
CA SER A 203 8.51 4.51 -2.40
C SER A 203 7.68 5.76 -2.75
N GLU A 204 8.26 6.66 -3.53
CA GLU A 204 7.59 7.86 -4.06
C GLU A 204 6.96 8.74 -2.95
N ASN A 205 7.72 8.92 -1.86
CA ASN A 205 7.38 9.82 -0.75
C ASN A 205 8.35 11.02 -0.72
N ARG A 206 8.36 11.78 0.39
CA ARG A 206 9.19 12.99 0.56
C ARG A 206 10.39 12.73 1.47
N LEU A 207 10.86 11.49 1.56
CA LEU A 207 12.01 11.15 2.40
C LEU A 207 13.30 11.72 1.79
N THR A 208 14.16 12.29 2.65
CA THR A 208 15.53 12.61 2.28
C THR A 208 16.48 11.53 2.79
N GLU A 209 17.78 11.72 2.53
CA GLU A 209 18.83 10.83 3.03
C GLU A 209 18.71 10.55 4.53
N GLU A 210 18.33 11.54 5.33
CA GLU A 210 18.17 11.39 6.78
C GLU A 210 17.06 10.38 7.12
N GLY A 211 15.85 10.54 6.57
CA GLY A 211 14.74 9.62 6.82
C GLY A 211 15.01 8.20 6.30
N ILE A 212 15.67 8.07 5.14
CA ILE A 212 16.09 6.77 4.62
C ILE A 212 17.11 6.11 5.55
N LEU A 213 18.10 6.86 6.05
CA LEU A 213 19.07 6.33 7.01
C LEU A 213 18.42 5.92 8.33
N ASP A 214 17.42 6.66 8.81
CA ASP A 214 16.67 6.29 10.02
C ASP A 214 16.01 4.91 9.84
N ILE A 215 15.39 4.64 8.69
CA ILE A 215 14.82 3.31 8.39
C ILE A 215 15.93 2.25 8.29
N LEU A 216 16.94 2.46 7.44
CA LEU A 216 17.99 1.48 7.17
C LEU A 216 18.78 1.08 8.42
N ASN A 217 19.12 2.04 9.28
CA ASN A 217 19.88 1.76 10.50
C ASN A 217 19.11 0.88 11.49
N THR A 218 17.77 0.99 11.52
CA THR A 218 16.95 0.08 12.32
C THR A 218 16.97 -1.33 11.75
N LEU A 219 17.04 -1.52 10.42
CA LEU A 219 17.03 -2.85 9.79
C LEU A 219 18.28 -3.71 10.08
N ARG A 220 19.36 -3.16 10.63
CA ARG A 220 20.66 -3.85 10.86
C ARG A 220 20.65 -4.83 12.03
N LYS A 221 19.51 -5.06 12.66
CA LYS A 221 19.34 -6.07 13.72
C LYS A 221 18.42 -7.17 13.15
N PRO A 222 18.39 -8.40 13.73
CA PRO A 222 17.65 -9.52 13.14
C PRO A 222 16.13 -9.25 13.20
N TYR A 223 15.63 -8.59 12.17
CA TYR A 223 14.26 -8.10 12.06
C TYR A 223 13.62 -8.60 10.75
N PRO A 224 12.28 -8.68 10.71
CA PRO A 224 11.57 -9.46 9.69
C PRO A 224 11.56 -8.90 8.27
N ILE A 225 12.07 -7.69 7.98
CA ILE A 225 12.00 -7.10 6.63
C ILE A 225 12.67 -8.01 5.61
N LYS A 226 11.86 -8.45 4.67
CA LYS A 226 12.22 -9.25 3.50
C LYS A 226 12.06 -8.47 2.22
N TYR A 227 11.26 -7.40 2.21
CA TYR A 227 11.07 -6.55 1.05
C TYR A 227 11.00 -5.08 1.47
N LEU A 228 11.82 -4.23 0.84
CA LEU A 228 11.90 -2.81 1.11
C LEU A 228 11.89 -2.02 -0.20
N PHE A 229 10.85 -1.22 -0.41
CA PHE A 229 10.74 -0.33 -1.57
C PHE A 229 10.85 1.11 -1.11
N ILE A 230 11.87 1.83 -1.59
CA ILE A 230 12.21 3.20 -1.17
C ILE A 230 12.55 4.11 -2.37
N ARG A 231 12.44 3.62 -3.60
CA ARG A 231 12.61 4.42 -4.83
C ARG A 231 11.71 5.66 -4.83
N GLY A 232 12.04 6.68 -5.61
CA GLY A 232 11.20 7.90 -5.72
C GLY A 232 11.34 8.86 -4.53
N ASN A 233 12.12 8.48 -3.51
CA ASN A 233 12.60 9.37 -2.45
C ASN A 233 13.96 9.99 -2.82
N LYS A 234 14.42 10.97 -2.03
CA LYS A 234 15.72 11.63 -2.21
C LYS A 234 16.84 10.87 -1.49
N LEU A 235 17.36 9.82 -2.11
CA LEU A 235 18.55 9.10 -1.63
C LEU A 235 19.82 9.95 -1.79
N GLY A 236 20.65 10.00 -0.76
CA GLY A 236 21.98 10.63 -0.79
C GLY A 236 23.13 9.62 -0.81
N PHE A 237 24.37 10.09 -0.69
CA PHE A 237 25.57 9.25 -0.77
C PHE A 237 25.71 8.24 0.37
N GLN A 238 25.39 8.63 1.60
CA GLN A 238 25.50 7.77 2.78
C GLN A 238 24.43 6.67 2.80
N SER A 239 23.17 7.03 2.54
CA SER A 239 22.06 6.06 2.43
C SER A 239 22.36 4.97 1.39
N ARG A 240 22.85 5.38 0.23
CA ARG A 240 23.38 4.50 -0.84
C ARG A 240 24.50 3.59 -0.36
N LYS A 241 25.53 4.14 0.27
CA LYS A 241 26.64 3.36 0.82
C LYS A 241 26.19 2.34 1.86
N VAL A 242 25.19 2.67 2.67
CA VAL A 242 24.58 1.75 3.64
C VAL A 242 23.84 0.62 2.93
N ILE A 243 22.98 0.94 1.97
CA ILE A 243 22.26 -0.07 1.15
C ILE A 243 23.25 -1.04 0.49
N TYR A 244 24.29 -0.52 -0.16
CA TYR A 244 25.32 -1.34 -0.78
C TYR A 244 25.99 -2.30 0.22
N ARG A 245 26.34 -1.80 1.41
CA ARG A 245 26.92 -2.64 2.47
C ARG A 245 25.96 -3.71 2.96
N MET A 246 24.68 -3.38 3.12
CA MET A 246 23.64 -4.32 3.52
C MET A 246 23.41 -5.41 2.47
N ILE A 247 23.53 -5.07 1.18
CA ILE A 247 23.45 -6.05 0.09
C ILE A 247 24.68 -6.99 0.12
N LEU A 248 25.88 -6.42 0.27
CA LEU A 248 27.11 -7.22 0.35
C LEU A 248 27.17 -8.13 1.58
N SER A 249 26.61 -7.69 2.71
CA SER A 249 26.58 -8.48 3.96
C SER A 249 25.47 -9.53 3.98
N GLY A 250 24.52 -9.49 3.02
CA GLY A 250 23.34 -10.34 3.00
C GLY A 250 22.23 -9.90 3.97
N GLU A 251 22.35 -8.71 4.59
CA GLU A 251 21.28 -8.10 5.39
C GLU A 251 20.08 -7.69 4.51
N LEU A 252 20.32 -7.40 3.24
CA LEU A 252 19.30 -7.20 2.21
C LEU A 252 19.64 -8.04 0.98
N GLU A 253 18.69 -8.82 0.49
CA GLU A 253 18.89 -9.59 -0.74
C GLU A 253 18.65 -8.74 -2.00
N GLU A 254 19.41 -9.00 -3.06
CA GLU A 254 19.13 -8.40 -4.37
C GLU A 254 17.76 -8.86 -4.89
N GLY A 255 16.94 -7.93 -5.40
CA GLY A 255 15.55 -8.19 -5.80
C GLY A 255 14.54 -8.15 -4.65
N LYS A 256 15.00 -8.01 -3.40
CA LYS A 256 14.17 -7.68 -2.23
C LYS A 256 14.14 -6.19 -1.91
N ILE A 257 14.96 -5.42 -2.60
CA ILE A 257 14.97 -3.96 -2.59
C ILE A 257 14.81 -3.44 -4.03
N ASP A 258 14.09 -2.34 -4.19
CA ASP A 258 13.83 -1.69 -5.50
C ASP A 258 14.99 -0.81 -6.00
N ILE A 259 16.20 -1.13 -5.55
CA ILE A 259 17.45 -0.47 -5.92
C ILE A 259 18.43 -1.54 -6.35
N LYS A 260 18.96 -1.42 -7.57
CA LYS A 260 19.91 -2.37 -8.15
C LYS A 260 21.35 -1.89 -7.96
N VAL A 261 22.27 -2.81 -7.68
CA VAL A 261 23.72 -2.55 -7.60
C VAL A 261 24.36 -2.94 -8.93
N TYR A 262 25.12 -2.03 -9.55
CA TYR A 262 25.87 -2.32 -10.77
C TYR A 262 27.37 -2.21 -10.52
N LYS A 263 28.13 -3.17 -11.04
CA LYS A 263 29.60 -3.08 -11.09
C LYS A 263 30.01 -2.18 -12.25
N LYS A 264 30.80 -1.15 -11.99
CA LYS A 264 31.41 -0.30 -13.00
C LYS A 264 32.43 -1.14 -13.79
N THR A 265 32.00 -1.75 -14.89
CA THR A 265 32.94 -2.25 -15.90
C THR A 265 33.69 -1.04 -16.46
N LYS A 266 35.03 -1.11 -16.58
CA LYS A 266 35.98 -0.02 -16.89
C LYS A 266 35.71 0.86 -18.14
N LYS A 267 34.55 0.76 -18.81
CA LYS A 267 34.09 1.65 -19.88
C LYS A 267 32.68 2.15 -19.56
N VAL A 268 32.55 3.06 -18.61
CA VAL A 268 31.46 4.03 -18.65
C VAL A 268 32.14 5.34 -18.99
N ASP A 269 32.03 5.75 -20.26
CA ASP A 269 32.57 7.02 -20.76
C ASP A 269 32.12 8.14 -19.81
N GLU A 270 33.07 8.86 -19.22
CA GLU A 270 32.79 9.96 -18.27
C GLU A 270 31.86 11.03 -18.86
N LYS A 271 31.77 11.08 -20.20
CA LYS A 271 30.84 11.93 -20.94
C LYS A 271 29.36 11.62 -20.68
N TYR A 272 29.01 10.41 -20.24
CA TYR A 272 27.63 10.04 -19.92
C TYR A 272 27.25 10.32 -18.46
N ILE A 273 28.21 10.38 -17.54
CA ILE A 273 27.93 10.65 -16.11
C ILE A 273 27.28 12.05 -15.93
N ASN A 274 27.76 13.05 -16.67
CA ASN A 274 27.24 14.42 -16.59
C ASN A 274 25.89 14.63 -17.31
N VAL A 275 25.45 13.68 -18.14
CA VAL A 275 24.15 13.76 -18.84
C VAL A 275 23.03 13.22 -17.95
N PHE A 276 23.33 12.29 -17.03
CA PHE A 276 22.35 11.66 -16.15
C PHE A 276 21.96 12.49 -14.91
N GLU A 277 22.74 13.50 -14.55
CA GLU A 277 22.41 14.39 -13.41
C GLU A 277 21.41 15.51 -13.77
N SER A 278 21.21 15.80 -15.05
CA SER A 278 20.39 16.94 -15.52
C SER A 278 19.05 16.56 -16.16
N ALA A 279 18.79 15.28 -16.40
CA ALA A 279 17.55 14.82 -17.04
C ALA A 279 16.59 14.18 -16.04
N VAL A 280 15.40 14.77 -15.91
CA VAL A 280 14.31 14.30 -15.02
C VAL A 280 13.84 12.88 -15.35
N ASP A 281 14.13 12.37 -16.55
CA ASP A 281 13.55 11.14 -17.11
C ASP A 281 14.52 9.97 -17.35
N PHE A 282 15.79 10.07 -16.96
CA PHE A 282 16.75 8.95 -17.10
C PHE A 282 17.19 8.36 -15.76
N PRO A 283 17.54 7.07 -15.73
CA PRO A 283 17.96 6.43 -14.49
C PRO A 283 19.30 6.97 -14.01
N THR A 284 19.39 7.25 -12.71
CA THR A 284 20.54 7.92 -12.11
C THR A 284 21.63 6.90 -11.75
N ILE A 285 22.73 6.86 -12.52
CA ILE A 285 23.92 6.03 -12.25
C ILE A 285 24.81 6.77 -11.25
N LEU A 286 24.98 6.25 -10.03
CA LEU A 286 25.72 6.97 -8.98
C LEU A 286 26.77 6.08 -8.31
N SER A 287 28.04 6.39 -8.55
CA SER A 287 29.21 5.69 -8.03
C SER A 287 29.30 5.75 -6.51
N CYS A 288 29.40 4.59 -5.84
CA CYS A 288 29.55 4.49 -4.38
C CYS A 288 31.02 4.39 -3.93
N ASP A 289 31.92 3.88 -4.78
CA ASP A 289 33.35 3.67 -4.47
C ASP A 289 34.27 3.67 -5.71
N GLY A 290 33.82 4.21 -6.84
CA GLY A 290 34.59 4.23 -8.09
C GLY A 290 34.60 2.90 -8.85
N MET A 291 34.15 1.80 -8.24
CA MET A 291 34.10 0.46 -8.83
C MET A 291 32.66 -0.09 -8.95
N TYR A 292 31.71 0.44 -8.17
CA TYR A 292 30.29 0.07 -8.19
C TYR A 292 29.40 1.32 -8.15
N ALA A 293 28.26 1.26 -8.83
CA ALA A 293 27.24 2.31 -8.85
C ALA A 293 25.89 1.73 -8.44
N LEU A 294 25.11 2.47 -7.65
CA LEU A 294 23.71 2.15 -7.41
C LEU A 294 22.86 2.79 -8.49
N TYR A 295 21.82 2.06 -8.89
CA TYR A 295 20.91 2.42 -9.97
C TYR A 295 19.48 2.23 -9.49
N VAL A 296 18.65 3.19 -9.86
CA VAL A 296 17.22 3.18 -9.58
C VAL A 296 16.54 3.04 -10.94
N ASP A 297 16.12 1.82 -11.28
CA ASP A 297 15.50 1.55 -12.58
C ASP A 297 14.17 2.26 -12.65
N LYS A 298 13.93 3.13 -13.63
CA LYS A 298 12.63 3.77 -13.80
C LYS A 298 11.58 2.86 -14.46
N ASN A 299 11.99 1.81 -15.18
CA ASN A 299 11.18 1.19 -16.24
C ASN A 299 10.81 -0.29 -16.10
N GLU A 300 11.10 -0.98 -14.99
CA GLU A 300 10.54 -2.32 -14.74
C GLU A 300 9.19 -2.22 -13.99
N LEU A 301 8.19 -1.67 -14.67
CA LEU A 301 6.78 -1.90 -14.35
C LEU A 301 6.37 -3.26 -14.91
N SER A 302 6.72 -4.33 -14.20
CA SER A 302 5.97 -5.58 -14.26
C SER A 302 5.81 -6.09 -12.84
N LEU A 303 4.73 -5.62 -12.20
CA LEU A 303 4.15 -6.29 -11.05
C LEU A 303 3.97 -7.79 -11.42
N PRO A 304 4.29 -8.75 -10.54
CA PRO A 304 3.83 -10.10 -10.74
C PRO A 304 2.29 -10.11 -10.81
N GLU A 305 1.74 -10.81 -11.82
CA GLU A 305 0.29 -11.00 -12.03
C GLU A 305 -0.45 -11.56 -10.81
#